data_AF-A0A3M1JHL4-F1
#
_entry.id   AF-A0A3M1JHL4-F1
#
_cell.length_a   1.000
_cell.length_b   1.000
_cell.length_c   1.000
_cell.angle_alpha   90.00
_cell.angle_beta   90.00
_cell.angle_gamma   90.00
#
_symmetry.space_group_name_H-M   'P 1'
#
loop_
_entity.id
_entity.type
_entity.pdbx_description
1 polymer ?
#
loop_
_entity_poly.entity_id
_entity_poly.type
_entity_poly.pdbx_seq_one_letter_code
_entity_poly.pdbx_strand_id
1 'polypeptide(L)'
;MQFRLTSQLVVVFAFVLSFSLALPAANARILSMKADLEAISQSISAGSGNESIIVLGSRASSIEKLLLKYARENYKELAGVPLFKEEDFTENITTNNSAVYIIGGPKESILADKVVNEGKLLKEYPISFGTVKEYSFRRIKHVIVSDKRGYGNYAKNTAKSPLSKVVPQEYVPAAAAGITLLLLWLGKILYALAFKIARVFVSSRIMSKVRKKEIKKSFSGFTLKGVRIKYREWLSIFLAAVVFAVAASYIYIFEQPVVPYVLMHVGVNSVIYALRHGTRLWLDKVHNIHTEYMFWYWGAILTIISGWLGSTFSLAGYTVSETKKGEKEEGHIGFVTNIATFFAFLIFAVWNFFEPSPLLQSIETLSISISFLFMLPFKPFTGRYVYRWNRKLWWLGFVPIAVFYVAVNIIV
;
A
#
# COMPACT_ATOMS: atom_id res chain seq x y z
N MET A 1 35.02 13.51 -8.43
CA MET A 1 34.06 13.36 -9.55
C MET A 1 33.80 11.89 -9.92
N GLN A 2 34.72 10.96 -9.63
CA GLN A 2 34.58 9.51 -9.92
C GLN A 2 33.50 8.76 -9.11
N PHE A 3 33.12 9.21 -7.91
CA PHE A 3 32.07 8.56 -7.10
C PHE A 3 30.63 8.73 -7.62
N ARG A 4 30.40 9.57 -8.65
CA ARG A 4 29.07 9.85 -9.20
C ARG A 4 28.63 8.87 -10.29
N LEU A 5 29.56 8.21 -10.98
CA LEU A 5 29.21 7.27 -12.06
C LEU A 5 28.85 5.89 -11.52
N THR A 6 29.54 5.43 -10.47
CA THR A 6 29.35 4.07 -9.93
C THR A 6 27.96 3.89 -9.31
N SER A 7 27.43 4.88 -8.59
CA SER A 7 26.10 4.79 -7.99
C SER A 7 24.95 4.87 -9.01
N GLN A 8 25.14 5.59 -10.13
CA GLN A 8 24.13 5.69 -11.19
C GLN A 8 24.05 4.41 -12.04
N LEU A 9 25.20 3.80 -12.34
CA LEU A 9 25.27 2.52 -13.06
C LEU A 9 24.64 1.38 -12.26
N VAL A 10 24.85 1.32 -10.94
CA VAL A 10 24.26 0.28 -10.10
C VAL A 10 22.73 0.34 -10.08
N VAL A 11 22.14 1.55 -10.04
CA VAL A 11 20.67 1.71 -10.03
C VAL A 11 20.05 1.35 -11.38
N VAL A 12 20.67 1.79 -12.49
CA VAL A 12 20.18 1.45 -13.84
C VAL A 12 20.34 -0.05 -14.12
N PHE A 13 21.46 -0.65 -13.72
CA PHE A 13 21.71 -2.07 -13.90
C PHE A 13 20.75 -2.92 -13.06
N ALA A 14 20.51 -2.57 -11.80
CA ALA A 14 19.51 -3.25 -10.96
C ALA A 14 18.10 -3.15 -11.57
N PHE A 15 17.74 -2.00 -12.13
CA PHE A 15 16.43 -1.80 -12.77
C PHE A 15 16.27 -2.63 -14.05
N VAL A 16 17.27 -2.61 -14.93
CA VAL A 16 17.27 -3.40 -16.17
C VAL A 16 17.26 -4.90 -15.86
N LEU A 17 18.07 -5.35 -14.89
CA LEU A 17 18.12 -6.76 -14.48
C LEU A 17 16.77 -7.22 -13.90
N SER A 18 16.12 -6.40 -13.07
CA SER A 18 14.80 -6.70 -12.49
C SER A 18 13.73 -6.86 -13.58
N PHE A 19 13.74 -5.99 -14.61
CA PHE A 19 12.77 -6.03 -15.70
C PHE A 19 13.03 -7.19 -16.68
N SER A 20 14.30 -7.48 -16.94
CA SER A 20 14.74 -8.57 -17.83
C SER A 20 14.41 -9.95 -17.25
N LEU A 21 14.44 -10.08 -15.92
CA LEU A 21 14.06 -11.32 -15.22
C LEU A 21 12.53 -11.49 -15.11
N ALA A 22 11.77 -10.38 -15.11
CA ALA A 22 10.31 -10.43 -14.96
C ALA A 22 9.57 -10.93 -16.22
N LEU A 23 10.08 -10.62 -17.41
CA LEU A 23 9.45 -10.97 -18.70
C LEU A 23 9.40 -12.49 -18.98
N PRO A 24 10.49 -13.25 -18.85
CA PRO A 24 10.46 -14.71 -18.99
C PRO A 24 9.57 -15.39 -17.95
N ALA A 25 9.57 -14.87 -16.71
CA ALA A 25 8.71 -15.36 -15.64
C ALA A 25 7.22 -15.11 -15.92
N ALA A 26 6.88 -14.00 -16.58
CA ALA A 26 5.51 -13.71 -17.01
C ALA A 26 5.05 -14.66 -18.13
N ASN A 27 5.89 -14.94 -19.13
CA ASN A 27 5.55 -15.88 -20.21
C ASN A 27 5.41 -17.33 -19.72
N ALA A 28 6.33 -17.79 -18.85
CA ALA A 28 6.22 -19.11 -18.23
C ALA A 28 4.91 -19.25 -17.44
N ARG A 29 4.41 -18.15 -16.85
CA ARG A 29 3.16 -18.12 -16.11
C ARG A 29 1.90 -18.15 -16.96
N ILE A 30 1.91 -17.52 -18.13
CA ILE A 30 0.76 -17.60 -19.04
C ILE A 30 0.55 -19.06 -19.48
N LEU A 31 1.66 -19.78 -19.73
CA LEU A 31 1.61 -21.21 -20.06
C LEU A 31 1.13 -22.06 -18.88
N SER A 32 1.60 -21.79 -17.65
CA SER A 32 1.12 -22.51 -16.47
C SER A 32 -0.33 -22.18 -16.13
N MET A 33 -0.80 -20.95 -16.36
CA MET A 33 -2.21 -20.57 -16.18
C MET A 33 -3.13 -21.42 -17.04
N LYS A 34 -2.74 -21.76 -18.27
CA LYS A 34 -3.57 -22.61 -19.13
C LYS A 34 -3.72 -24.02 -18.54
N ALA A 35 -2.62 -24.61 -18.07
CA ALA A 35 -2.65 -25.92 -17.41
C ALA A 35 -3.46 -25.89 -16.11
N ASP A 36 -3.34 -24.82 -15.32
CA ASP A 36 -4.12 -24.63 -14.09
C ASP A 36 -5.62 -24.50 -14.39
N LEU A 37 -5.98 -23.75 -15.44
CA LEU A 37 -7.36 -23.60 -15.90
C LEU A 37 -7.94 -24.90 -16.43
N GLU A 38 -7.14 -25.72 -17.12
CA GLU A 38 -7.55 -27.06 -17.52
C GLU A 38 -7.77 -27.97 -16.30
N ALA A 39 -6.92 -27.90 -15.29
CA ALA A 39 -7.10 -28.65 -14.04
C ALA A 39 -8.35 -28.20 -13.26
N ILE A 40 -8.60 -26.89 -13.19
CA ILE A 40 -9.82 -26.31 -12.63
C ILE A 40 -11.03 -26.80 -13.42
N SER A 41 -11.00 -26.71 -14.76
CA SER A 41 -12.08 -27.18 -15.63
C SER A 41 -12.37 -28.66 -15.36
N GLN A 42 -11.35 -29.52 -15.38
CA GLN A 42 -11.53 -30.97 -15.12
C GLN A 42 -12.11 -31.26 -13.73
N SER A 43 -11.70 -30.51 -12.71
CA SER A 43 -12.29 -30.65 -11.36
C SER A 43 -13.76 -30.26 -11.34
N ILE A 44 -14.13 -29.28 -12.18
CA ILE A 44 -15.50 -28.81 -12.35
C ILE A 44 -16.34 -29.82 -13.14
N SER A 45 -15.84 -30.31 -14.28
CA SER A 45 -16.51 -31.31 -15.11
C SER A 45 -16.73 -32.63 -14.36
N ALA A 46 -15.77 -33.04 -13.52
CA ALA A 46 -15.88 -34.24 -12.71
C ALA A 46 -16.94 -34.13 -11.59
N GLY A 47 -17.30 -32.90 -11.21
CA GLY A 47 -18.35 -32.60 -10.23
C GLY A 47 -19.67 -32.11 -10.83
N SER A 48 -19.72 -31.82 -12.14
CA SER A 48 -20.88 -31.22 -12.78
C SER A 48 -21.97 -32.25 -13.06
N GLY A 49 -22.72 -32.61 -12.01
CA GLY A 49 -24.15 -32.82 -12.19
C GLY A 49 -24.82 -31.50 -12.61
N ASN A 50 -26.05 -31.54 -13.11
CA ASN A 50 -26.79 -30.40 -13.70
C ASN A 50 -27.02 -29.16 -12.78
N GLU A 51 -26.43 -29.10 -11.58
CA GLU A 51 -26.75 -28.13 -10.53
C GLU A 51 -25.47 -27.61 -9.83
N SER A 52 -24.51 -27.10 -10.59
CA SER A 52 -23.35 -26.38 -10.06
C SER A 52 -23.58 -24.88 -10.11
N ILE A 53 -22.99 -24.13 -9.18
CA ILE A 53 -23.04 -22.65 -9.16
C ILE A 53 -21.66 -22.05 -8.88
N ILE A 54 -21.43 -20.84 -9.38
CA ILE A 54 -20.24 -20.06 -9.08
C ILE A 54 -20.65 -18.86 -8.22
N VAL A 55 -19.94 -18.65 -7.11
CA VAL A 55 -20.08 -17.49 -6.23
C VAL A 55 -18.79 -16.67 -6.32
N LEU A 56 -18.91 -15.45 -6.82
CA LEU A 56 -17.80 -14.50 -6.85
C LEU A 56 -17.71 -13.80 -5.48
N GLY A 57 -16.58 -13.99 -4.80
CA GLY A 57 -16.26 -13.31 -3.55
C GLY A 57 -16.38 -11.80 -3.70
N SER A 58 -16.96 -11.14 -2.69
CA SER A 58 -17.19 -9.70 -2.68
C SER A 58 -15.91 -8.89 -2.93
N ARG A 59 -14.76 -9.41 -2.51
CA ARG A 59 -13.45 -8.77 -2.64
C ARG A 59 -12.46 -9.58 -3.47
N ALA A 60 -12.96 -10.48 -4.34
CA ALA A 60 -12.12 -11.25 -5.25
C ALA A 60 -11.21 -10.30 -6.06
N SER A 61 -9.94 -10.69 -6.21
CA SER A 61 -8.93 -9.85 -6.82
C SER A 61 -9.24 -9.59 -8.31
N SER A 62 -8.72 -8.49 -8.87
CA SER A 62 -8.88 -8.20 -10.30
C SER A 62 -8.36 -9.34 -11.18
N ILE A 63 -7.34 -10.07 -10.72
CA ILE A 63 -6.77 -11.22 -11.40
C ILE A 63 -7.74 -12.40 -11.36
N GLU A 64 -8.33 -12.71 -10.20
CA GLU A 64 -9.34 -13.77 -10.07
C GLU A 64 -10.59 -13.49 -10.90
N LYS A 65 -11.07 -12.24 -10.93
CA LYS A 65 -12.17 -11.80 -11.80
C LYS A 65 -11.85 -12.01 -13.28
N LEU A 66 -10.62 -11.65 -13.70
CA LEU A 66 -10.17 -11.83 -15.07
C LEU A 66 -10.03 -13.31 -15.44
N LEU A 67 -9.49 -14.13 -14.53
CA LEU A 67 -9.37 -15.57 -14.68
C LEU A 67 -10.74 -16.23 -14.83
N LEU A 68 -11.71 -15.88 -13.98
CA LEU A 68 -13.07 -16.37 -14.10
C LEU A 68 -13.68 -15.99 -15.44
N LYS A 69 -13.53 -14.73 -15.87
CA LYS A 69 -14.03 -14.27 -17.17
C LYS A 69 -13.43 -15.08 -18.31
N TYR A 70 -12.10 -15.22 -18.32
CA TYR A 70 -11.39 -16.01 -19.32
C TYR A 70 -11.85 -17.48 -19.31
N ALA A 71 -12.02 -18.08 -18.13
CA ALA A 71 -12.48 -19.46 -18.01
C ALA A 71 -13.88 -19.65 -18.59
N ARG A 72 -14.82 -18.74 -18.31
CA ARG A 72 -16.18 -18.81 -18.85
C ARG A 72 -16.24 -18.59 -20.37
N GLU A 73 -15.33 -17.81 -20.93
CA GLU A 73 -15.24 -17.56 -22.38
C GLU A 73 -14.64 -18.75 -23.15
N ASN A 74 -13.73 -19.51 -22.53
CA ASN A 74 -12.97 -20.56 -23.21
C ASN A 74 -13.45 -21.99 -22.92
N TYR A 75 -14.17 -22.23 -21.82
CA TYR A 75 -14.66 -23.56 -21.45
C TYR A 75 -16.19 -23.60 -21.46
N LYS A 76 -16.76 -24.35 -22.42
CA LYS A 76 -18.22 -24.45 -22.64
C LYS A 76 -18.99 -24.88 -21.40
N GLU A 77 -18.38 -25.75 -20.59
CA GLU A 77 -18.94 -26.28 -19.34
C GLU A 77 -19.15 -25.18 -18.29
N LEU A 78 -18.34 -24.12 -18.32
CA LEU A 78 -18.41 -22.99 -17.39
C LEU A 78 -19.32 -21.85 -17.88
N ALA A 79 -19.56 -21.78 -19.19
CA ALA A 79 -20.37 -20.71 -19.79
C ALA A 79 -21.80 -20.71 -19.23
N GLY A 80 -22.39 -21.91 -19.10
CA GLY A 80 -23.77 -22.12 -18.63
C GLY A 80 -23.95 -22.14 -17.10
N VAL A 81 -22.87 -22.11 -16.32
CA VAL A 81 -22.96 -22.16 -14.86
C VAL A 81 -23.44 -20.81 -14.32
N PRO A 82 -24.52 -20.77 -13.51
CA PRO A 82 -24.99 -19.55 -12.89
C PRO A 82 -23.91 -18.89 -12.04
N LEU A 83 -23.70 -17.59 -12.24
CA LEU A 83 -22.75 -16.77 -11.49
C LEU A 83 -23.50 -15.83 -10.56
N PHE A 84 -23.30 -16.01 -9.26
CA PHE A 84 -23.83 -15.15 -8.21
C PHE A 84 -22.71 -14.27 -7.65
N LYS A 85 -23.06 -13.03 -7.30
CA LYS A 85 -22.22 -12.26 -6.37
C LYS A 85 -22.45 -12.80 -4.97
N GLU A 86 -21.42 -12.75 -4.13
CA GLU A 86 -21.53 -13.18 -2.74
C GLU A 86 -22.67 -12.48 -1.97
N GLU A 87 -22.95 -11.20 -2.26
CA GLU A 87 -24.04 -10.43 -1.64
C GLU A 87 -25.44 -10.94 -2.01
N ASP A 88 -25.59 -11.49 -3.21
CA ASP A 88 -26.84 -12.02 -3.74
C ASP A 88 -27.02 -13.52 -3.40
N PHE A 89 -25.98 -14.15 -2.86
CA PHE A 89 -25.96 -15.57 -2.58
C PHE A 89 -26.65 -15.88 -1.24
N THR A 90 -27.68 -16.70 -1.28
CA THR A 90 -28.38 -17.21 -0.08
C THR A 90 -28.15 -18.70 0.08
N GLU A 91 -28.01 -19.16 1.32
CA GLU A 91 -27.74 -20.58 1.62
C GLU A 91 -28.87 -21.50 1.10
N ASN A 92 -30.10 -21.01 0.96
CA ASN A 92 -31.21 -21.78 0.39
C ASN A 92 -31.01 -22.16 -1.08
N ILE A 93 -30.16 -21.43 -1.83
CA ILE A 93 -29.81 -21.78 -3.21
C ILE A 93 -29.02 -23.11 -3.24
N THR A 94 -28.41 -23.51 -2.12
CA THR A 94 -27.51 -24.68 -2.07
C THR A 94 -28.20 -26.02 -1.89
N THR A 95 -29.46 -26.09 -1.45
CA THR A 95 -30.10 -27.37 -1.08
C THR A 95 -30.27 -28.35 -2.23
N ASN A 96 -30.26 -27.87 -3.47
CA ASN A 96 -30.33 -28.70 -4.67
C ASN A 96 -28.99 -28.82 -5.38
N ASN A 97 -27.96 -28.06 -4.99
CA ASN A 97 -26.74 -27.99 -5.79
C ASN A 97 -25.71 -29.07 -5.41
N SER A 98 -25.09 -29.63 -6.45
CA SER A 98 -24.04 -30.66 -6.35
C SER A 98 -22.69 -30.08 -5.91
N ALA A 99 -22.37 -28.84 -6.32
CA ALA A 99 -21.15 -28.15 -5.96
C ALA A 99 -21.28 -26.63 -6.00
N VAL A 100 -20.54 -25.96 -5.10
CA VAL A 100 -20.43 -24.49 -5.03
C VAL A 100 -18.98 -24.09 -5.29
N TYR A 101 -18.73 -23.39 -6.40
CA TYR A 101 -17.42 -22.86 -6.74
C TYR A 101 -17.29 -21.44 -6.23
N ILE A 102 -16.38 -21.20 -5.29
CA ILE A 102 -16.14 -19.87 -4.72
C ILE A 102 -14.88 -19.30 -5.34
N ILE A 103 -14.99 -18.11 -5.92
CA ILE A 103 -13.85 -17.37 -6.48
C ILE A 103 -13.41 -16.32 -5.47
N GLY A 104 -12.18 -16.42 -5.00
CA GLY A 104 -11.62 -15.60 -3.93
C GLY A 104 -11.45 -16.38 -2.62
N GLY A 105 -10.37 -16.08 -1.91
CA GLY A 105 -9.95 -16.82 -0.72
C GLY A 105 -10.70 -16.38 0.54
N PRO A 106 -10.41 -16.97 1.71
CA PRO A 106 -11.07 -16.61 2.97
C PRO A 106 -10.86 -15.14 3.37
N LYS A 107 -9.81 -14.46 2.88
CA LYS A 107 -9.63 -13.02 3.13
C LYS A 107 -10.42 -12.13 2.18
N GLU A 108 -10.96 -12.69 1.09
CA GLU A 108 -11.65 -11.98 0.02
C GLU A 108 -13.15 -12.31 -0.04
N SER A 109 -13.55 -13.48 0.46
CA SER A 109 -14.93 -13.97 0.51
C SER A 109 -15.31 -14.39 1.94
N ILE A 110 -16.41 -13.85 2.43
CA ILE A 110 -17.03 -14.22 3.71
C ILE A 110 -17.49 -15.69 3.67
N LEU A 111 -18.05 -16.13 2.55
CA LEU A 111 -18.45 -17.52 2.34
C LEU A 111 -17.25 -18.46 2.36
N ALA A 112 -16.16 -18.10 1.68
CA ALA A 112 -14.91 -18.87 1.72
C ALA A 112 -14.37 -18.97 3.16
N ASP A 113 -14.38 -17.88 3.93
CA ASP A 113 -13.92 -17.88 5.32
C ASP A 113 -14.74 -18.85 6.19
N LYS A 114 -16.08 -18.79 6.09
CA LYS A 114 -16.97 -19.74 6.77
C LYS A 114 -16.69 -21.19 6.38
N VAL A 115 -16.57 -21.46 5.08
CA VAL A 115 -16.29 -22.81 4.55
C VAL A 115 -14.93 -23.32 5.04
N VAL A 116 -13.91 -22.47 5.11
CA VAL A 116 -12.58 -22.84 5.61
C VAL A 116 -12.58 -23.10 7.11
N ASN A 117 -13.31 -22.29 7.89
CA ASN A 117 -13.33 -22.37 9.35
C ASN A 117 -14.23 -23.50 9.88
N GLU A 118 -15.35 -23.79 9.20
CA GLU A 118 -16.35 -24.77 9.65
C GLU A 118 -16.35 -26.06 8.80
N GLY A 119 -15.79 -26.03 7.60
CA GLY A 119 -15.77 -27.15 6.66
C GLY A 119 -14.59 -28.10 6.87
N LYS A 120 -14.73 -29.32 6.33
CA LYS A 120 -13.64 -30.31 6.29
C LYS A 120 -12.91 -30.21 4.96
N LEU A 121 -11.61 -29.90 4.99
CA LEU A 121 -10.76 -29.95 3.80
C LEU A 121 -10.72 -31.39 3.24
N LEU A 122 -11.05 -31.54 1.98
CA LEU A 122 -11.04 -32.81 1.25
C LEU A 122 -9.74 -32.95 0.44
N LYS A 123 -9.42 -31.94 -0.36
CA LYS A 123 -8.28 -31.94 -1.28
C LYS A 123 -7.74 -30.53 -1.49
N GLU A 124 -6.44 -30.44 -1.79
CA GLU A 124 -5.76 -29.20 -2.12
C GLU A 124 -4.90 -29.43 -3.37
N TYR A 125 -5.08 -28.56 -4.36
CA TYR A 125 -4.33 -28.56 -5.60
C TYR A 125 -3.58 -27.22 -5.72
N PRO A 126 -2.25 -27.22 -5.62
CA PRO A 126 -1.48 -26.02 -5.89
C PRO A 126 -1.56 -25.68 -7.38
N ILE A 127 -1.81 -24.41 -7.67
CA ILE A 127 -1.79 -23.85 -9.04
C ILE A 127 -0.74 -22.74 -9.10
N SER A 128 -0.28 -22.37 -10.29
CA SER A 128 0.84 -21.44 -10.44
C SER A 128 0.60 -20.06 -9.81
N PHE A 129 -0.65 -19.61 -9.76
CA PHE A 129 -1.04 -18.32 -9.19
C PHE A 129 -1.67 -18.41 -7.80
N GLY A 130 -1.90 -19.61 -7.26
CA GLY A 130 -2.80 -19.78 -6.12
C GLY A 130 -3.00 -21.22 -5.67
N THR A 131 -4.19 -21.51 -5.18
CA THR A 131 -4.61 -22.84 -4.78
C THR A 131 -6.08 -23.08 -5.12
N VAL A 132 -6.39 -24.32 -5.52
CA VAL A 132 -7.76 -24.83 -5.53
C VAL A 132 -7.93 -25.73 -4.32
N LYS A 133 -8.88 -25.42 -3.44
CA LYS A 133 -9.15 -26.22 -2.25
C LYS A 133 -10.59 -26.71 -2.25
N GLU A 134 -10.76 -28.01 -2.07
CA GLU A 134 -12.05 -28.65 -1.96
C GLU A 134 -12.41 -28.86 -0.49
N TYR A 135 -13.59 -28.41 -0.09
CA TYR A 135 -14.13 -28.56 1.26
C TYR A 135 -15.48 -29.28 1.22
N SER A 136 -15.76 -30.05 2.26
CA SER A 136 -17.12 -30.51 2.57
C SER A 136 -17.67 -29.62 3.68
N PHE A 137 -18.65 -28.79 3.34
CA PHE A 137 -19.36 -27.93 4.29
C PHE A 137 -20.85 -28.22 4.19
N ARG A 138 -21.47 -28.61 5.32
CA ARG A 138 -22.88 -29.02 5.40
C ARG A 138 -23.30 -30.08 4.37
N ARG A 139 -22.43 -31.07 4.12
CA ARG A 139 -22.59 -32.16 3.12
C ARG A 139 -22.58 -31.70 1.64
N ILE A 140 -22.26 -30.44 1.37
CA ILE A 140 -22.12 -29.89 0.02
C ILE A 140 -20.64 -29.68 -0.27
N LYS A 141 -20.22 -30.07 -1.47
CA LYS A 141 -18.85 -29.84 -1.94
C LYS A 141 -18.68 -28.37 -2.30
N HIS A 142 -17.72 -27.72 -1.65
CA HIS A 142 -17.31 -26.35 -1.95
C HIS A 142 -15.91 -26.39 -2.56
N VAL A 143 -15.69 -25.66 -3.63
CA VAL A 143 -14.41 -25.57 -4.31
C VAL A 143 -13.99 -24.12 -4.31
N ILE A 144 -12.98 -23.79 -3.51
CA ILE A 144 -12.43 -22.43 -3.41
C ILE A 144 -11.28 -22.32 -4.38
N VAL A 145 -11.39 -21.41 -5.34
CA VAL A 145 -10.31 -21.04 -6.26
C VAL A 145 -9.84 -19.66 -5.86
N SER A 146 -8.60 -19.55 -5.40
CA SER A 146 -8.04 -18.26 -5.02
C SER A 146 -6.54 -18.16 -5.28
N ASP A 147 -6.09 -16.94 -5.51
CA ASP A 147 -4.66 -16.64 -5.50
C ASP A 147 -4.04 -16.81 -4.10
N LYS A 148 -2.71 -16.81 -4.01
CA LYS A 148 -2.04 -16.98 -2.71
C LYS A 148 -2.36 -15.85 -1.72
N ARG A 149 -2.70 -14.65 -2.21
CA ARG A 149 -2.98 -13.47 -1.40
C ARG A 149 -4.37 -13.55 -0.77
N GLY A 150 -5.34 -14.18 -1.42
CA GLY A 150 -6.66 -14.44 -0.84
C GLY A 150 -6.65 -15.30 0.43
N TYR A 151 -5.54 -16.00 0.71
CA TYR A 151 -5.33 -16.71 1.98
C TYR A 151 -4.46 -15.93 2.98
N GLY A 152 -3.40 -15.25 2.51
CA GLY A 152 -2.39 -14.64 3.39
C GLY A 152 -2.54 -13.15 3.66
N ASN A 153 -3.06 -12.37 2.71
CA ASN A 153 -3.14 -10.92 2.80
C ASN A 153 -4.55 -10.46 3.15
N TYR A 154 -4.68 -9.32 3.82
CA TYR A 154 -5.98 -8.72 4.05
C TYR A 154 -6.47 -8.03 2.77
N ALA A 155 -7.66 -8.39 2.31
CA ALA A 155 -8.32 -7.66 1.23
C ALA A 155 -8.67 -6.24 1.69
N LYS A 156 -8.51 -5.26 0.80
CA LYS A 156 -8.95 -3.88 1.06
C LYS A 156 -10.47 -3.87 1.16
N ASN A 157 -11.00 -3.30 2.24
CA ASN A 157 -12.43 -3.11 2.41
C ASN A 157 -12.84 -1.72 1.94
N THR A 158 -12.94 -1.54 0.62
CA THR A 158 -13.41 -0.29 0.04
C THR A 158 -14.91 -0.10 0.23
N ALA A 159 -15.68 -1.15 0.52
CA ALA A 159 -17.12 -1.06 0.76
C ALA A 159 -17.46 -0.16 1.96
N LYS A 160 -16.62 -0.14 3.02
CA LYS A 160 -16.78 0.76 4.18
C LYS A 160 -16.52 2.23 3.87
N SER A 161 -15.81 2.52 2.78
CA SER A 161 -15.53 3.91 2.40
C SER A 161 -16.84 4.65 2.08
N PRO A 162 -17.02 5.89 2.51
CA PRO A 162 -18.15 6.71 2.07
C PRO A 162 -18.18 6.92 0.54
N LEU A 163 -17.02 6.81 -0.14
CA LEU A 163 -16.94 6.95 -1.60
C LEU A 163 -17.57 5.76 -2.33
N SER A 164 -17.69 4.59 -1.71
CA SER A 164 -18.28 3.41 -2.34
C SER A 164 -19.76 3.62 -2.74
N LYS A 165 -20.42 4.61 -2.14
CA LYS A 165 -21.80 5.00 -2.46
C LYS A 165 -21.94 5.73 -3.81
N VAL A 166 -20.85 6.28 -4.33
CA VAL A 166 -20.85 7.14 -5.54
C VAL A 166 -19.89 6.63 -6.60
N VAL A 167 -18.80 5.99 -6.19
CA VAL A 167 -17.73 5.47 -7.04
C VAL A 167 -17.73 3.94 -6.94
N PRO A 168 -17.63 3.20 -8.06
CA PRO A 168 -17.49 1.75 -8.01
C PRO A 168 -16.31 1.34 -7.11
N GLN A 169 -16.48 0.25 -6.36
CA GLN A 169 -15.54 -0.15 -5.31
C GLN A 169 -14.10 -0.32 -5.81
N GLU A 170 -13.92 -0.70 -7.07
CA GLU A 170 -12.61 -0.85 -7.72
C GLU A 170 -11.86 0.49 -7.88
N TYR A 171 -12.58 1.60 -8.02
CA TYR A 171 -11.99 2.93 -8.25
C TYR A 171 -11.93 3.78 -6.98
N VAL A 172 -12.47 3.30 -5.86
CA VAL A 172 -12.47 4.01 -4.57
C VAL A 172 -11.04 4.43 -4.14
N PRO A 173 -10.00 3.57 -4.18
CA PRO A 173 -8.66 3.98 -3.78
C PRO A 173 -8.08 5.10 -4.66
N ALA A 174 -8.31 5.04 -5.98
CA ALA A 174 -7.88 6.09 -6.91
C ALA A 174 -8.61 7.41 -6.65
N ALA A 175 -9.92 7.37 -6.44
CA ALA A 175 -10.71 8.55 -6.12
C ALA A 175 -10.27 9.17 -4.79
N ALA A 176 -10.04 8.35 -3.76
CA ALA A 176 -9.54 8.79 -2.46
C ALA A 176 -8.15 9.45 -2.57
N ALA A 177 -7.25 8.86 -3.35
CA ALA A 177 -5.94 9.43 -3.67
C ALA A 177 -6.06 10.81 -4.35
N GLY A 178 -6.88 10.91 -5.39
CA GLY A 178 -7.14 12.15 -6.12
C GLY A 178 -7.72 13.25 -5.24
N ILE A 179 -8.74 12.93 -4.44
CA ILE A 179 -9.34 13.86 -3.47
C ILE A 179 -8.30 14.30 -2.44
N THR A 180 -7.45 13.40 -1.96
CA THR A 180 -6.40 13.74 -0.98
C THR A 180 -5.38 14.71 -1.58
N LEU A 181 -4.96 14.50 -2.83
CA LEU A 181 -4.08 15.43 -3.55
C LEU A 181 -4.75 16.79 -3.77
N LEU A 182 -6.05 16.81 -4.10
CA LEU A 182 -6.84 18.03 -4.21
C LEU A 182 -6.92 18.78 -2.88
N LEU A 183 -7.19 18.07 -1.78
CA LEU A 183 -7.23 18.64 -0.43
C LEU A 183 -5.87 19.15 0.03
N LEU A 184 -4.79 18.49 -0.37
CA LEU A 184 -3.43 18.99 -0.13
C LEU A 184 -3.21 20.32 -0.85
N TRP A 185 -3.61 20.42 -2.11
CA TRP A 185 -3.54 21.65 -2.89
C TRP A 185 -4.43 22.76 -2.32
N LEU A 186 -5.68 22.44 -1.95
CA LEU A 186 -6.62 23.36 -1.30
C LEU A 186 -6.11 23.83 0.06
N GLY A 187 -5.53 22.92 0.86
CA GLY A 187 -4.96 23.24 2.17
C GLY A 187 -3.86 24.30 2.08
N LYS A 188 -3.07 24.30 0.99
CA LYS A 188 -2.09 25.36 0.73
C LYS A 188 -2.75 26.72 0.51
N ILE A 189 -3.87 26.77 -0.22
CA ILE A 189 -4.64 27.99 -0.47
C ILE A 189 -5.30 28.48 0.82
N LEU A 190 -5.99 27.58 1.53
CA LEU A 190 -6.65 27.86 2.80
C LEU A 190 -5.67 28.36 3.85
N TYR A 191 -4.51 27.72 3.98
CA TYR A 191 -3.46 28.18 4.90
C TYR A 191 -2.97 29.60 4.56
N ALA A 192 -2.75 29.88 3.27
CA ALA A 192 -2.34 31.22 2.83
C ALA A 192 -3.41 32.28 3.12
N LEU A 193 -4.69 31.94 2.93
CA LEU A 193 -5.83 32.82 3.19
C LEU A 193 -6.04 33.04 4.70
N ALA A 194 -6.07 31.96 5.49
CA ALA A 194 -6.17 32.01 6.94
C ALA A 194 -5.01 32.82 7.56
N PHE A 195 -3.79 32.66 7.05
CA PHE A 195 -2.64 33.45 7.50
C PHE A 195 -2.80 34.94 7.17
N LYS A 196 -3.33 35.28 5.99
CA LYS A 196 -3.62 36.68 5.63
C LYS A 196 -4.68 37.28 6.56
N ILE A 197 -5.78 36.56 6.80
CA ILE A 197 -6.85 36.98 7.72
C ILE A 197 -6.28 37.16 9.13
N ALA A 198 -5.60 36.14 9.66
CA ALA A 198 -4.97 36.21 10.98
C ALA A 198 -4.00 37.40 11.10
N ARG A 199 -3.25 37.73 10.05
CA ARG A 199 -2.37 38.90 10.04
C ARG A 199 -3.12 40.23 10.12
N VAL A 200 -4.34 40.30 9.59
CA VAL A 200 -5.19 41.51 9.68
C VAL A 200 -5.83 41.63 11.06
N PHE A 201 -6.26 40.51 11.66
CA PHE A 201 -6.95 40.51 12.95
C PHE A 201 -6.02 40.49 14.18
N VAL A 202 -4.82 39.89 14.07
CA VAL A 202 -3.89 39.75 15.19
C VAL A 202 -2.91 40.93 15.20
N SER A 203 -2.93 41.72 16.29
CA SER A 203 -2.02 42.86 16.44
C SER A 203 -0.56 42.43 16.28
N SER A 204 0.23 43.30 15.65
CA SER A 204 1.66 43.08 15.36
C SER A 204 2.48 42.67 16.60
N ARG A 205 2.04 43.06 17.81
CA ARG A 205 2.66 42.69 19.09
C ARG A 205 2.52 41.20 19.42
N ILE A 206 1.36 40.59 19.19
CA ILE A 206 1.13 39.16 19.50
C ILE A 206 1.92 38.28 18.51
N MET A 207 1.86 38.63 17.23
CA MET A 207 2.65 37.97 16.19
C MET A 207 4.17 38.02 16.48
N SER A 208 4.67 39.14 17.00
CA SER A 208 6.08 39.26 17.40
C SER A 208 6.47 38.36 18.59
N LYS A 209 5.55 38.15 19.55
CA LYS A 209 5.77 37.24 20.70
C LYS A 209 5.75 35.77 20.27
N VAL A 210 4.86 35.39 19.36
CA VAL A 210 4.80 34.02 18.79
C VAL A 210 6.08 33.73 18.00
N ARG A 211 6.52 34.66 17.13
CA ARG A 211 7.80 34.55 16.41
C ARG A 211 9.00 34.38 17.34
N LYS A 212 9.08 35.14 18.43
CA LYS A 212 10.18 35.03 19.40
C LYS A 212 10.20 33.69 20.14
N LYS A 213 9.04 33.05 20.36
CA LYS A 213 8.93 31.71 20.98
C LYS A 213 9.32 30.58 20.01
N GLU A 214 9.02 30.71 18.72
CA GLU A 214 9.45 29.72 17.71
C GLU A 214 10.97 29.69 17.53
N ILE A 215 11.65 30.84 17.69
CA ILE A 215 13.11 30.97 17.50
C ILE A 215 13.90 30.46 18.73
N LYS A 216 13.29 30.40 19.92
CA LYS A 216 13.96 30.01 21.19
C LYS A 216 13.76 28.53 21.60
N LYS A 217 13.49 27.62 20.66
CA LYS A 217 13.52 26.18 20.97
C LYS A 217 14.97 25.72 21.06
N SER A 218 15.52 25.76 22.27
CA SER A 218 16.81 25.16 22.57
C SER A 218 16.81 23.67 22.22
N PHE A 219 17.97 23.20 21.77
CA PHE A 219 18.23 21.80 21.50
C PHE A 219 17.98 20.96 22.76
N SER A 220 16.94 20.13 22.76
CA SER A 220 16.71 19.11 23.78
C SER A 220 17.04 17.73 23.19
N GLY A 221 18.31 17.36 23.20
CA GLY A 221 18.80 16.11 22.61
C GLY A 221 20.20 15.75 23.13
N PHE A 222 20.75 14.66 22.60
CA PHE A 222 22.12 14.23 22.87
C PHE A 222 22.89 14.07 21.56
N THR A 223 24.22 14.12 21.62
CA THR A 223 25.09 13.91 20.45
C THR A 223 25.81 12.58 20.62
N LEU A 224 25.63 11.64 19.69
CA LEU A 224 26.30 10.34 19.69
C LEU A 224 27.17 10.23 18.44
N LYS A 225 28.50 10.09 18.62
CA LYS A 225 29.48 10.01 17.51
C LYS A 225 29.30 11.12 16.45
N GLY A 226 28.99 12.35 16.87
CA GLY A 226 28.77 13.50 15.99
C GLY A 226 27.38 13.57 15.33
N VAL A 227 26.50 12.60 15.58
CA VAL A 227 25.09 12.64 15.16
C VAL A 227 24.25 13.24 16.27
N ARG A 228 23.49 14.29 15.96
CA ARG A 228 22.57 14.93 16.90
C ARG A 228 21.24 14.19 16.90
N ILE A 229 20.88 13.59 18.03
CA ILE A 229 19.63 12.86 18.20
C ILE A 229 18.69 13.70 19.08
N LYS A 230 17.58 14.17 18.51
CA LYS A 230 16.57 14.96 19.22
C LYS A 230 15.39 14.07 19.59
N TYR A 231 15.00 14.02 20.88
CA TYR A 231 13.85 13.22 21.34
C TYR A 231 12.54 13.57 20.62
N ARG A 232 12.40 14.84 20.20
CA ARG A 232 11.24 15.33 19.44
C ARG A 232 11.09 14.70 18.06
N GLU A 233 12.20 14.32 17.41
CA GLU A 233 12.15 13.65 16.10
C GLU A 233 11.61 12.23 16.23
N TRP A 234 12.08 11.49 17.24
CA TRP A 234 11.56 10.16 17.56
C TRP A 234 10.09 10.17 17.95
N LEU A 235 9.67 11.14 18.77
CA LEU A 235 8.24 11.33 19.06
C LEU A 235 7.45 11.63 17.79
N SER A 236 7.98 12.48 16.89
CA SER A 236 7.33 12.78 15.61
C SER A 236 7.22 11.57 14.69
N ILE A 237 8.24 10.72 14.66
CA ILE A 237 8.25 9.43 13.94
C ILE A 237 7.17 8.51 14.50
N PHE A 238 7.15 8.33 15.83
CA PHE A 238 6.17 7.49 16.49
C PHE A 238 4.73 7.96 16.22
N LEU A 239 4.47 9.26 16.35
CA LEU A 239 3.15 9.84 16.04
C LEU A 239 2.78 9.64 14.56
N ALA A 240 3.71 9.80 13.63
CA ALA A 240 3.47 9.55 12.20
C ALA A 240 3.14 8.06 11.94
N ALA A 241 3.86 7.15 12.60
CA ALA A 241 3.63 5.72 12.52
C ALA A 241 2.25 5.32 13.06
N VAL A 242 1.82 5.90 14.19
CA VAL A 242 0.49 5.70 14.77
C VAL A 242 -0.62 6.20 13.84
N VAL A 243 -0.49 7.41 13.31
CA VAL A 243 -1.50 7.98 12.39
C VAL A 243 -1.66 7.12 11.15
N PHE A 244 -0.54 6.68 10.54
CA PHE A 244 -0.62 5.79 9.39
C PHE A 244 -1.22 4.42 9.76
N ALA A 245 -0.83 3.84 10.90
CA ALA A 245 -1.35 2.56 11.36
C ALA A 245 -2.86 2.59 11.54
N VAL A 246 -3.40 3.66 12.14
CA VAL A 246 -4.85 3.85 12.31
C VAL A 246 -5.55 3.99 10.95
N ALA A 247 -5.02 4.82 10.06
CA ALA A 247 -5.59 5.02 8.73
C ALA A 247 -5.58 3.74 7.88
N ALA A 248 -4.47 3.00 7.90
CA ALA A 248 -4.33 1.71 7.21
C ALA A 248 -5.25 0.66 7.82
N SER A 249 -5.31 0.58 9.15
CA SER A 249 -6.18 -0.38 9.82
C SER A 249 -7.64 -0.19 9.44
N TYR A 250 -8.13 1.04 9.32
CA TYR A 250 -9.50 1.29 8.87
C TYR A 250 -9.83 0.65 7.51
N ILE A 251 -8.87 0.65 6.57
CA ILE A 251 -9.04 0.08 5.22
C ILE A 251 -9.01 -1.44 5.23
N TYR A 252 -8.23 -2.06 6.12
CA TYR A 252 -7.99 -3.51 6.12
C TYR A 252 -8.76 -4.29 7.19
N ILE A 253 -9.42 -3.64 8.17
CA ILE A 253 -10.19 -4.32 9.21
C ILE A 253 -11.50 -4.88 8.63
N PHE A 254 -11.58 -6.20 8.53
CA PHE A 254 -12.84 -6.92 8.32
C PHE A 254 -13.35 -7.58 9.61
N GLU A 255 -12.57 -8.44 10.28
CA GLU A 255 -13.09 -9.22 11.44
C GLU A 255 -12.05 -9.49 12.54
N GLN A 256 -10.80 -9.09 12.34
CA GLN A 256 -9.74 -9.29 13.32
C GLN A 256 -9.87 -8.31 14.49
N PRO A 257 -9.39 -8.68 15.69
CA PRO A 257 -9.32 -7.74 16.79
C PRO A 257 -8.49 -6.53 16.34
N VAL A 258 -9.13 -5.36 16.37
CA VAL A 258 -8.59 -4.08 15.87
C VAL A 258 -7.24 -3.76 16.51
N VAL A 259 -7.11 -4.04 17.82
CA VAL A 259 -5.96 -3.63 18.62
C VAL A 259 -4.67 -4.35 18.22
N PRO A 260 -4.60 -5.70 18.19
CA PRO A 260 -3.41 -6.41 17.70
C PRO A 260 -2.95 -5.99 16.30
N TYR A 261 -3.90 -5.78 15.39
CA TYR A 261 -3.59 -5.36 14.03
C TYR A 261 -2.99 -3.95 13.98
N VAL A 262 -3.62 -2.98 14.68
CA VAL A 262 -3.08 -1.62 14.80
C VAL A 262 -1.69 -1.64 15.45
N LEU A 263 -1.48 -2.42 16.52
CA LEU A 263 -0.18 -2.54 17.19
C LEU A 263 0.91 -3.11 16.28
N MET A 264 0.59 -4.16 15.50
CA MET A 264 1.48 -4.71 14.48
C MET A 264 1.89 -3.62 13.48
N HIS A 265 0.92 -2.87 12.95
CA HIS A 265 1.17 -1.76 12.04
C HIS A 265 2.03 -0.67 12.68
N VAL A 266 1.75 -0.27 13.92
CA VAL A 266 2.56 0.71 14.65
C VAL A 266 4.01 0.24 14.76
N GLY A 267 4.22 -1.03 15.11
CA GLY A 267 5.55 -1.63 15.20
C GLY A 267 6.30 -1.59 13.87
N VAL A 268 5.67 -2.13 12.81
CA VAL A 268 6.22 -2.14 11.44
C VAL A 268 6.56 -0.73 10.97
N ASN A 269 5.60 0.20 11.10
CA ASN A 269 5.76 1.57 10.64
C ASN A 269 6.89 2.28 11.40
N SER A 270 6.97 2.07 12.72
CA SER A 270 8.03 2.65 13.55
C SER A 270 9.41 2.17 13.11
N VAL A 271 9.57 0.88 12.79
CA VAL A 271 10.83 0.34 12.26
C VAL A 271 11.18 0.97 10.92
N ILE A 272 10.24 1.05 9.96
CA ILE A 272 10.48 1.62 8.63
C ILE A 272 10.87 3.11 8.74
N TYR A 273 10.12 3.89 9.53
CA TYR A 273 10.45 5.29 9.77
C TYR A 273 11.80 5.46 10.50
N ALA A 274 12.12 4.58 11.45
CA ALA A 274 13.39 4.61 12.17
C ALA A 274 14.58 4.32 11.23
N LEU A 275 14.48 3.30 10.36
CA LEU A 275 15.50 2.98 9.35
C LEU A 275 15.69 4.15 8.37
N ARG A 276 14.59 4.73 7.90
CA ARG A 276 14.60 5.91 7.04
C ARG A 276 15.27 7.10 7.73
N HIS A 277 14.92 7.33 8.99
CA HIS A 277 15.49 8.40 9.81
C HIS A 277 16.98 8.19 10.10
N GLY A 278 17.39 6.95 10.39
CA GLY A 278 18.80 6.58 10.56
C GLY A 278 19.62 6.81 9.29
N THR A 279 19.08 6.45 8.13
CA THR A 279 19.69 6.72 6.82
C THR A 279 19.88 8.22 6.60
N ARG A 280 18.86 9.03 6.92
CA ARG A 280 18.94 10.50 6.87
C ARG A 280 20.01 11.04 7.81
N LEU A 281 20.03 10.62 9.08
CA LEU A 281 21.01 11.08 10.07
C LEU A 281 22.46 10.74 9.67
N TRP A 282 22.67 9.57 9.08
CA TRP A 282 23.97 9.18 8.54
C TRP A 282 24.40 10.12 7.41
N LEU A 283 23.51 10.41 6.46
CA LEU A 283 23.78 11.33 5.36
C LEU A 283 23.95 12.79 5.80
N ASP A 284 23.19 13.24 6.80
CA ASP A 284 23.33 14.57 7.41
C ASP A 284 24.77 14.76 7.92
N LYS A 285 25.30 13.74 8.63
CA LYS A 285 26.69 13.73 9.09
C LYS A 285 27.69 13.76 7.93
N VAL A 286 27.47 12.96 6.88
CA VAL A 286 28.36 12.91 5.70
C VAL A 286 28.40 14.25 4.97
N HIS A 287 27.27 14.94 4.87
CA HIS A 287 27.17 16.23 4.18
C HIS A 287 27.38 17.45 5.07
N ASN A 288 27.61 17.24 6.38
CA ASN A 288 27.72 18.30 7.38
C ASN A 288 26.54 19.30 7.34
N ILE A 289 25.33 18.78 7.15
CA ILE A 289 24.09 19.54 7.22
C ILE A 289 23.23 19.04 8.37
N HIS A 290 22.40 19.91 8.91
CA HIS A 290 21.46 19.55 9.97
C HIS A 290 20.03 19.61 9.44
N THR A 291 19.40 18.44 9.31
CA THR A 291 17.97 18.36 9.03
C THR A 291 17.20 17.85 10.26
N GLU A 292 15.91 18.13 10.31
CA GLU A 292 15.00 17.73 11.38
C GLU A 292 13.75 17.07 10.79
N TYR A 293 13.37 15.92 11.33
CA TYR A 293 12.07 15.32 11.05
C TYR A 293 10.99 15.91 11.97
N MET A 294 9.97 16.52 11.37
CA MET A 294 8.87 17.14 12.08
C MET A 294 7.55 16.44 11.76
N PHE A 295 6.70 16.29 12.78
CA PHE A 295 5.33 15.85 12.61
C PHE A 295 4.50 16.95 11.92
N TRP A 296 3.75 16.59 10.88
CA TRP A 296 2.91 17.51 10.12
C TRP A 296 1.44 17.30 10.46
N TYR A 297 0.88 18.13 11.35
CA TYR A 297 -0.50 18.01 11.80
C TYR A 297 -1.52 17.98 10.65
N TRP A 298 -1.37 18.87 9.66
CA TRP A 298 -2.27 18.88 8.48
C TRP A 298 -2.12 17.61 7.65
N GLY A 299 -0.89 17.15 7.44
CA GLY A 299 -0.64 15.88 6.76
C GLY A 299 -1.19 14.68 7.53
N ALA A 300 -1.14 14.68 8.86
CA ALA A 300 -1.74 13.64 9.68
C ALA A 300 -3.27 13.60 9.53
N ILE A 301 -3.93 14.76 9.55
CA ILE A 301 -5.38 14.86 9.28
C ILE A 301 -5.70 14.33 7.87
N LEU A 302 -4.95 14.74 6.85
CA LEU A 302 -5.14 14.24 5.49
C LEU A 302 -4.90 12.73 5.37
N THR A 303 -3.97 12.17 6.15
CA THR A 303 -3.71 10.72 6.19
C THR A 303 -4.94 9.97 6.71
N ILE A 304 -5.56 10.47 7.79
CA ILE A 304 -6.78 9.88 8.36
C ILE A 304 -7.95 10.02 7.39
N ILE A 305 -8.15 11.21 6.80
CA ILE A 305 -9.21 11.45 5.81
C ILE A 305 -9.02 10.52 4.61
N SER A 306 -7.80 10.41 4.08
CA SER A 306 -7.51 9.50 2.98
C SER A 306 -7.84 8.06 3.35
N GLY A 307 -7.42 7.63 4.54
CA GLY A 307 -7.71 6.30 5.07
C GLY A 307 -9.21 6.02 5.13
N TRP A 308 -9.96 6.97 5.68
CA TRP A 308 -11.42 6.93 5.73
C TRP A 308 -12.08 6.88 4.36
N LEU A 309 -11.53 7.61 3.37
CA LEU A 309 -11.99 7.59 1.98
C LEU A 309 -11.56 6.31 1.22
N GLY A 310 -10.67 5.48 1.75
CA GLY A 310 -10.27 4.21 1.14
C GLY A 310 -8.86 4.17 0.53
N SER A 311 -7.97 5.10 0.88
CA SER A 311 -6.55 5.07 0.47
C SER A 311 -5.60 5.49 1.61
N THR A 312 -4.43 4.86 1.74
CA THR A 312 -3.45 5.19 2.80
C THR A 312 -2.38 6.20 2.33
N PHE A 313 -2.75 7.47 2.15
CA PHE A 313 -1.75 8.52 1.88
C PHE A 313 -0.93 8.88 3.13
N SER A 314 0.31 8.40 3.24
CA SER A 314 1.21 8.64 4.38
C SER A 314 1.80 10.05 4.49
N LEU A 315 1.01 11.05 4.88
CA LEU A 315 1.38 12.46 4.87
C LEU A 315 1.85 13.00 6.24
N ALA A 316 1.92 12.20 7.30
CA ALA A 316 2.02 12.67 8.68
C ALA A 316 3.36 13.31 9.12
N GLY A 317 4.38 13.37 8.26
CA GLY A 317 5.65 14.01 8.62
C GLY A 317 6.47 14.50 7.43
N TYR A 318 7.45 15.35 7.73
CA TYR A 318 8.30 16.01 6.74
C TYR A 318 9.67 16.33 7.32
N THR A 319 10.63 16.65 6.45
CA THR A 319 11.99 17.00 6.85
C THR A 319 12.24 18.49 6.58
N VAL A 320 12.78 19.20 7.57
CA VAL A 320 13.13 20.62 7.52
C VAL A 320 14.64 20.75 7.72
N SER A 321 15.28 21.65 6.99
CA SER A 321 16.69 21.97 7.19
C SER A 321 16.86 23.24 8.04
N GLU A 322 17.85 23.24 8.93
CA GLU A 322 18.20 24.42 9.73
C GLU A 322 18.82 25.54 8.87
N THR A 323 19.43 25.22 7.72
CA THR A 323 20.18 26.21 6.92
C THR A 323 19.75 26.25 5.45
N LYS A 324 19.61 27.45 4.89
CA LYS A 324 19.26 27.63 3.46
C LYS A 324 20.40 27.31 2.48
N LYS A 325 21.64 27.15 2.96
CA LYS A 325 22.82 27.00 2.10
C LYS A 325 23.01 25.58 1.54
N GLY A 326 22.21 24.60 1.97
CA GLY A 326 22.37 23.18 1.63
C GLY A 326 21.32 22.58 0.68
N GLU A 327 20.62 23.37 -0.17
CA GLU A 327 19.53 22.82 -1.01
C GLU A 327 19.97 21.64 -1.89
N LYS A 328 21.23 21.62 -2.34
CA LYS A 328 21.80 20.56 -3.18
C LYS A 328 22.03 19.27 -2.39
N GLU A 329 22.62 19.41 -1.21
CA GLU A 329 22.87 18.33 -0.27
C GLU A 329 21.54 17.75 0.21
N GLU A 330 20.57 18.58 0.59
CA GLU A 330 19.20 18.15 0.93
C GLU A 330 18.53 17.37 -0.19
N GLY A 331 18.71 17.81 -1.44
CA GLY A 331 18.23 17.07 -2.61
C GLY A 331 18.90 15.70 -2.74
N HIS A 332 20.21 15.61 -2.47
CA HIS A 332 20.93 14.33 -2.48
C HIS A 332 20.48 13.40 -1.34
N ILE A 333 20.38 13.91 -0.11
CA ILE A 333 19.90 13.15 1.04
C ILE A 333 18.49 12.63 0.79
N GLY A 334 17.58 13.51 0.38
CA GLY A 334 16.20 13.16 0.05
C GLY A 334 16.11 12.09 -1.02
N PHE A 335 16.93 12.16 -2.06
CA PHE A 335 16.97 11.15 -3.12
C PHE A 335 17.43 9.79 -2.59
N VAL A 336 18.58 9.72 -1.93
CA VAL A 336 19.16 8.46 -1.44
C VAL A 336 18.26 7.80 -0.41
N THR A 337 17.76 8.56 0.57
CA THR A 337 16.84 8.03 1.58
C THR A 337 15.58 7.45 0.94
N ASN A 338 15.02 8.12 -0.07
CA ASN A 338 13.80 7.67 -0.72
C ASN A 338 14.00 6.46 -1.65
N ILE A 339 15.12 6.41 -2.36
CA ILE A 339 15.48 5.27 -3.20
C ILE A 339 15.78 4.04 -2.33
N ALA A 340 16.44 4.21 -1.18
CA ALA A 340 16.62 3.13 -0.22
C ALA A 340 15.27 2.58 0.28
N THR A 341 14.32 3.46 0.62
CA THR A 341 12.95 3.04 0.99
C THR A 341 12.24 2.33 -0.17
N PHE A 342 12.44 2.77 -1.41
CA PHE A 342 11.84 2.14 -2.58
C PHE A 342 12.43 0.75 -2.86
N PHE A 343 13.75 0.57 -2.69
CA PHE A 343 14.37 -0.76 -2.79
C PHE A 343 13.89 -1.69 -1.68
N ALA A 344 13.72 -1.19 -0.46
CA ALA A 344 13.09 -1.97 0.61
C ALA A 344 11.68 -2.42 0.19
N PHE A 345 10.87 -1.50 -0.36
CA PHE A 345 9.58 -1.87 -0.95
C PHE A 345 9.71 -3.01 -1.98
N LEU A 346 10.63 -2.92 -2.95
CA LEU A 346 10.77 -3.96 -3.97
C LEU A 346 11.10 -5.33 -3.37
N ILE A 347 12.02 -5.38 -2.40
CA ILE A 347 12.40 -6.62 -1.72
C ILE A 347 11.19 -7.23 -1.00
N PHE A 348 10.47 -6.41 -0.22
CA PHE A 348 9.31 -6.88 0.54
C PHE A 348 8.11 -7.18 -0.34
N ALA A 349 7.93 -6.50 -1.47
CA ALA A 349 6.89 -6.79 -2.45
C ALA A 349 7.14 -8.15 -3.12
N VAL A 350 8.38 -8.44 -3.50
CA VAL A 350 8.77 -9.75 -4.05
C VAL A 350 8.58 -10.84 -2.99
N TRP A 351 8.96 -10.59 -1.74
CA TRP A 351 8.73 -11.56 -0.66
C TRP A 351 7.23 -11.78 -0.42
N ASN A 352 6.44 -10.71 -0.27
CA ASN A 352 4.99 -10.78 -0.09
C ASN A 352 4.28 -11.45 -1.27
N PHE A 353 4.89 -11.40 -2.46
CA PHE A 353 4.37 -12.08 -3.63
C PHE A 353 4.52 -13.61 -3.49
N PHE A 354 5.63 -14.12 -2.93
CA PHE A 354 5.85 -15.57 -2.76
C PHE A 354 5.22 -16.13 -1.49
N GLU A 355 5.28 -15.37 -0.40
CA GLU A 355 4.76 -15.72 0.92
C GLU A 355 3.85 -14.59 1.43
N PRO A 356 2.60 -14.50 0.93
CA PRO A 356 1.69 -13.45 1.34
C PRO A 356 1.47 -13.47 2.85
N SER A 357 1.72 -12.34 3.49
CA SER A 357 1.43 -12.16 4.91
C SER A 357 1.02 -10.73 5.22
N PRO A 358 0.21 -10.50 6.27
CA PRO A 358 -0.20 -9.16 6.63
C PRO A 358 0.96 -8.24 7.01
N LEU A 359 2.00 -8.81 7.61
CA LEU A 359 3.22 -8.08 7.97
C LEU A 359 3.91 -7.54 6.71
N LEU A 360 4.15 -8.40 5.72
CA LEU A 360 4.82 -8.03 4.48
C LEU A 360 3.97 -7.05 3.66
N GLN A 361 2.65 -7.27 3.58
CA GLN A 361 1.70 -6.34 2.96
C GLN A 361 1.78 -4.94 3.59
N SER A 362 1.92 -4.87 4.92
CA SER A 362 2.02 -3.60 5.66
C SER A 362 3.32 -2.86 5.33
N ILE A 363 4.44 -3.60 5.32
CA ILE A 363 5.77 -3.07 4.94
C ILE A 363 5.76 -2.55 3.50
N GLU A 364 5.21 -3.35 2.58
CA GLU A 364 5.07 -3.04 1.16
C GLU A 364 4.27 -1.74 0.98
N THR A 365 3.05 -1.69 1.53
CA THR A 365 2.11 -0.57 1.39
C THR A 365 2.67 0.72 1.98
N LEU A 366 3.27 0.68 3.17
CA LEU A 366 3.86 1.87 3.78
C LEU A 366 5.06 2.35 2.96
N SER A 367 5.96 1.44 2.59
CA SER A 367 7.23 1.80 1.97
C SER A 367 6.99 2.46 0.60
N ILE A 368 6.08 1.91 -0.23
CA ILE A 368 5.72 2.55 -1.51
C ILE A 368 5.01 3.90 -1.30
N SER A 369 4.14 4.00 -0.29
CA SER A 369 3.42 5.24 0.04
C SER A 369 4.38 6.36 0.47
N ILE A 370 5.33 6.05 1.36
CA ILE A 370 6.40 6.98 1.76
C ILE A 370 7.22 7.36 0.54
N SER A 371 7.70 6.39 -0.24
CA SER A 371 8.57 6.64 -1.39
C SER A 371 7.91 7.54 -2.44
N PHE A 372 6.62 7.33 -2.71
CA PHE A 372 5.85 8.17 -3.62
C PHE A 372 5.72 9.60 -3.10
N LEU A 373 5.26 9.75 -1.85
CA LEU A 373 4.99 11.06 -1.27
C LEU A 373 6.24 11.92 -1.12
N PHE A 374 7.33 11.35 -0.62
CA PHE A 374 8.57 12.08 -0.43
C PHE A 374 9.28 12.44 -1.74
N MET A 375 8.85 11.90 -2.88
CA MET A 375 9.31 12.33 -4.22
C MET A 375 8.45 13.40 -4.88
N LEU A 376 7.32 13.82 -4.28
CA LEU A 376 6.50 14.89 -4.85
C LEU A 376 7.28 16.22 -4.94
N PRO A 377 7.20 16.97 -6.06
CA PRO A 377 8.08 18.11 -6.34
C PRO A 377 7.60 19.42 -5.69
N PHE A 378 6.96 19.36 -4.53
CA PHE A 378 6.41 20.52 -3.82
C PHE A 378 6.59 20.42 -2.30
N LYS A 379 6.44 21.56 -1.60
CA LYS A 379 6.54 21.59 -0.13
C LYS A 379 5.34 20.89 0.50
N PRO A 380 5.52 20.15 1.62
CA PRO A 380 6.75 20.07 2.43
C PRO A 380 7.70 18.90 2.05
N PHE A 381 7.50 18.24 0.92
CA PHE A 381 8.23 17.01 0.56
C PHE A 381 9.67 17.27 0.08
N THR A 382 10.53 16.28 0.32
CA THR A 382 11.94 16.31 -0.10
C THR A 382 12.12 16.29 -1.61
N GLY A 383 11.14 15.75 -2.36
CA GLY A 383 11.15 15.66 -3.81
C GLY A 383 11.30 17.02 -4.50
N ARG A 384 10.87 18.11 -3.86
CA ARG A 384 11.15 19.47 -4.33
C ARG A 384 12.65 19.76 -4.42
N TYR A 385 13.43 19.37 -3.42
CA TYR A 385 14.88 19.59 -3.39
C TYR A 385 15.58 18.65 -4.36
N VAL A 386 15.13 17.39 -4.46
CA VAL A 386 15.60 16.44 -5.48
C VAL A 386 15.41 17.00 -6.89
N TYR A 387 14.20 17.49 -7.19
CA TYR A 387 13.86 18.06 -8.50
C TYR A 387 14.72 19.28 -8.84
N ARG A 388 14.98 20.16 -7.86
CA ARG A 388 15.86 21.33 -8.04
C ARG A 388 17.32 20.95 -8.20
N TRP A 389 17.78 19.94 -7.46
CA TRP A 389 19.16 19.45 -7.53
C TRP A 389 19.45 18.75 -8.85
N ASN A 390 18.60 17.80 -9.26
CA ASN A 390 18.77 17.03 -10.48
C ASN A 390 17.43 16.51 -11.03
N ARG A 391 16.86 17.25 -11.99
CA ARG A 391 15.59 16.88 -12.64
C ARG A 391 15.62 15.51 -13.32
N LYS A 392 16.75 15.11 -13.92
CA LYS A 392 16.88 13.82 -14.61
C LYS A 392 16.79 12.67 -13.60
N LEU A 393 17.54 12.75 -12.51
CA LEU A 393 17.47 11.76 -11.43
C LEU A 393 16.09 11.74 -10.77
N TRP A 394 15.47 12.91 -10.59
CA TRP A 394 14.11 12.97 -10.09
C TRP A 394 13.14 12.19 -10.99
N TRP A 395 13.16 12.40 -12.32
CA TRP A 395 12.30 11.65 -13.25
C TRP A 395 12.60 10.14 -13.21
N LEU A 396 13.87 9.75 -13.22
CA LEU A 396 14.29 8.34 -13.15
C LEU A 396 13.84 7.65 -11.86
N GLY A 397 13.78 8.37 -10.73
CA GLY A 397 13.28 7.83 -9.47
C GLY A 397 11.75 7.88 -9.38
N PHE A 398 11.14 9.01 -9.72
CA PHE A 398 9.72 9.27 -9.52
C PHE A 398 8.83 8.41 -10.40
N VAL A 399 9.15 8.21 -11.69
CA VAL A 399 8.29 7.47 -12.62
C VAL A 399 8.11 6.02 -12.18
N PRO A 400 9.17 5.24 -11.91
CA PRO A 400 9.00 3.87 -11.40
C PRO A 400 8.23 3.83 -10.08
N ILE A 401 8.57 4.70 -9.14
CA ILE A 401 7.87 4.78 -7.84
C ILE A 401 6.37 5.05 -8.04
N ALA A 402 6.00 5.97 -8.92
CA ALA A 402 4.61 6.29 -9.20
C ALA A 402 3.87 5.12 -9.85
N VAL A 403 4.49 4.42 -10.81
CA VAL A 403 3.91 3.22 -11.44
C VAL A 403 3.65 2.13 -10.41
N PHE A 404 4.62 1.82 -9.56
CA PHE A 404 4.45 0.82 -8.49
C PHE A 404 3.43 1.26 -7.44
N TYR A 405 3.40 2.55 -7.10
CA TYR A 405 2.39 3.10 -6.19
C TYR A 405 0.97 2.86 -6.71
N VAL A 406 0.72 3.16 -7.99
CA VAL A 406 -0.56 2.89 -8.66
C VAL A 406 -0.85 1.39 -8.69
N ALA A 407 0.12 0.56 -9.08
CA ALA A 407 -0.07 -0.88 -9.14
C ALA A 407 -0.50 -1.49 -7.79
N VAL A 408 0.19 -1.13 -6.70
CA VAL A 408 -0.02 -1.73 -5.37
C VAL A 408 -1.20 -1.12 -4.61
N ASN A 409 -1.44 0.19 -4.75
CA ASN A 409 -2.47 0.86 -3.97
C ASN A 409 -3.81 0.97 -4.70
N ILE A 410 -3.81 0.97 -6.04
CA ILE A 410 -5.01 1.21 -6.84
C ILE A 410 -5.48 -0.06 -7.56
N ILE A 411 -4.58 -0.87 -8.12
CA ILE A 411 -4.96 -2.02 -8.98
C ILE A 411 -5.10 -3.32 -8.17
N VAL A 412 -4.10 -3.58 -7.32
CA VAL A 412 -4.04 -4.69 -6.35
C VAL A 412 -4.75 -4.27 -5.08
#